data_AF-A0A3D3P2B9-F1
#
_entry.id   AF-A0A3D3P2B9-F1
#
_cell.length_a   1.000
_cell.length_b   1.000
_cell.length_c   1.000
_cell.angle_alpha   90.00
_cell.angle_beta   90.00
_cell.angle_gamma   90.00
#
_symmetry.space_group_name_H-M   'P 1'
#
loop_
_entity.id
_entity.type
_entity.pdbx_description
1 polymer ?
#
loop_
_entity_poly.entity_id
_entity_poly.type
_entity_poly.pdbx_seq_one_letter_code
_entity_poly.pdbx_strand_id
1 'polypeptide(L)'
;NRGDDGKPDDYTVAAHLALALWDSVPDKELWVAANQKRLGKETEITNQLSRMMSDSRTKAKTRSFFYHWLNLSEKEDLGKDPKLFPNFDQRMIADLRTSFDLFIENVIWSPS
;
A
#
# COMPACT_ATOMS: atom_id res chain seq x y z
N ASN A 1 2.12 -21.88 -13.55
CA ASN A 1 3.52 -21.67 -13.13
C ASN A 1 3.71 -22.08 -11.69
N ARG A 2 4.23 -23.29 -11.48
CA ARG A 2 4.82 -23.76 -10.21
C ARG A 2 6.23 -24.24 -10.57
N GLY A 3 7.21 -23.94 -9.73
CA GLY A 3 8.54 -24.54 -9.82
C GLY A 3 8.48 -26.05 -9.59
N ASP A 4 9.55 -26.75 -9.97
CA ASP A 4 9.70 -28.21 -9.93
C ASP A 4 9.51 -28.81 -8.52
N ASP A 5 9.51 -27.98 -7.47
CA ASP A 5 9.34 -28.31 -6.05
C ASP A 5 8.04 -27.76 -5.42
N GLY A 6 7.11 -27.23 -6.23
CA GLY A 6 5.86 -26.63 -5.77
C GLY A 6 5.99 -25.20 -5.22
N LYS A 7 7.21 -24.64 -5.18
CA LYS A 7 7.42 -23.23 -4.84
C LYS A 7 7.08 -22.32 -6.04
N PRO A 8 6.65 -21.07 -5.79
CA PRO A 8 6.49 -20.10 -6.87
C PRO A 8 7.85 -19.84 -7.54
N ASP A 9 7.86 -19.76 -8.87
CA ASP A 9 9.04 -19.31 -9.61
C ASP A 9 9.31 -17.81 -9.34
N ASP A 10 10.53 -17.34 -9.61
CA ASP A 10 10.93 -15.97 -9.33
C ASP A 10 10.06 -14.92 -10.03
N TYR A 11 9.49 -15.22 -11.20
CA TYR A 11 8.55 -14.32 -11.89
C TYR A 11 7.23 -14.21 -11.12
N THR A 12 6.75 -15.32 -10.58
CA THR A 12 5.57 -15.37 -9.71
C THR A 12 5.84 -14.59 -8.41
N VAL A 13 7.03 -14.72 -7.82
CA VAL A 13 7.44 -13.92 -6.65
C VAL A 13 7.43 -12.43 -6.98
N ALA A 14 8.03 -12.02 -8.10
CA ALA A 14 8.02 -10.63 -8.56
C ALA A 14 6.60 -10.08 -8.75
N ALA A 15 5.72 -10.87 -9.38
CA ALA A 15 4.31 -10.52 -9.58
C ALA A 15 3.56 -10.35 -8.25
N HIS A 16 3.77 -11.26 -7.30
CA HIS A 16 3.16 -11.18 -5.98
C HIS A 16 3.63 -9.95 -5.20
N LEU A 17 4.93 -9.63 -5.23
CA LEU A 17 5.47 -8.43 -4.58
C LEU A 17 4.83 -7.16 -5.16
N ALA A 18 4.79 -7.04 -6.48
CA ALA A 18 4.22 -5.87 -7.15
C ALA A 18 2.71 -5.74 -6.91
N LEU A 19 1.98 -6.83 -6.94
CA LEU A 19 0.55 -6.83 -6.65
C LEU A 19 0.27 -6.44 -5.19
N ALA A 20 1.01 -7.03 -4.24
CA ALA A 20 0.78 -6.81 -2.83
C ALA A 20 1.10 -5.37 -2.40
N LEU A 21 2.23 -4.82 -2.83
CA LEU A 21 2.68 -3.50 -2.39
C LEU A 21 2.17 -2.36 -3.26
N TRP A 22 2.00 -2.59 -4.56
CA TRP A 22 1.72 -1.53 -5.53
C TRP A 22 0.42 -1.72 -6.32
N ASP A 23 -0.29 -2.84 -6.18
CA ASP A 23 -1.45 -3.17 -7.01
C ASP A 23 -1.16 -3.04 -8.51
N SER A 24 0.04 -3.49 -8.91
CA SER A 24 0.61 -3.22 -10.22
C SER A 24 1.40 -4.41 -10.75
N VAL A 25 1.94 -4.24 -11.96
CA VAL A 25 2.89 -5.18 -12.57
C VAL A 25 4.30 -4.97 -12.02
N PRO A 26 5.18 -5.99 -12.06
CA PRO A 26 6.57 -5.82 -11.64
C PRO A 26 7.27 -4.74 -12.45
N ASP A 27 8.06 -3.91 -11.77
CA ASP A 27 8.92 -2.96 -12.44
C ASP A 27 10.14 -3.65 -13.06
N LYS A 28 10.93 -2.88 -13.82
CA LYS A 28 12.11 -3.41 -14.52
C LYS A 28 13.10 -4.08 -13.55
N GLU A 29 13.27 -3.56 -12.35
CA GLU A 29 14.23 -4.10 -11.38
C GLU A 29 13.78 -5.46 -10.85
N LEU A 30 12.50 -5.61 -10.49
CA LEU A 30 11.92 -6.91 -10.13
C LEU A 30 11.99 -7.90 -11.29
N TRP A 31 11.70 -7.47 -12.52
CA TRP A 31 11.83 -8.31 -13.72
C TRP A 31 13.26 -8.82 -13.91
N VAL A 32 14.26 -7.94 -13.76
CA VAL A 32 15.67 -8.32 -13.87
C VAL A 32 16.08 -9.26 -12.74
N ALA A 33 15.65 -9.00 -11.50
CA ALA A 33 15.93 -9.87 -10.36
C ALA A 33 15.33 -11.27 -10.57
N ALA A 34 14.10 -11.34 -11.11
CA ALA A 34 13.45 -12.60 -11.43
C ALA A 34 14.18 -13.37 -12.54
N ASN A 35 14.54 -12.68 -13.63
CA ASN A 35 15.27 -13.28 -14.73
C ASN A 35 16.65 -13.83 -14.30
N GLN A 36 17.28 -13.18 -13.33
CA GLN A 36 18.56 -13.60 -12.76
C GLN A 36 18.45 -14.65 -11.65
N LYS A 37 17.24 -15.19 -11.40
CA LYS A 37 16.95 -16.16 -10.33
C LYS A 37 17.40 -15.70 -8.94
N ARG A 38 17.27 -14.39 -8.67
CA ARG A 38 17.68 -13.78 -7.40
C ARG A 38 16.57 -13.80 -6.36
N LEU A 39 15.30 -13.83 -6.78
CA LEU A 39 14.14 -13.75 -5.90
C LEU A 39 13.80 -15.08 -5.19
N GLY A 40 14.63 -16.12 -5.36
CA GLY A 40 14.65 -17.28 -4.48
C GLY A 40 15.48 -17.08 -3.20
N LYS A 41 16.24 -15.99 -3.07
CA LYS A 41 17.08 -15.69 -1.89
C LYS A 41 16.36 -14.69 -0.98
N GLU A 42 16.25 -15.03 0.29
CA GLU A 42 15.60 -14.18 1.30
C GLU A 42 16.21 -12.77 1.37
N THR A 43 17.54 -12.66 1.28
CA THR A 43 18.23 -11.36 1.29
C THR A 43 17.85 -10.48 0.10
N GLU A 44 17.69 -11.06 -1.09
CA GLU A 44 17.30 -10.32 -2.31
C GLU A 44 15.83 -9.88 -2.23
N ILE A 45 14.95 -10.74 -1.69
CA ILE A 45 13.55 -10.38 -1.44
C ILE A 45 13.48 -9.21 -0.45
N THR A 46 14.19 -9.28 0.67
CA THR A 46 14.22 -8.21 1.69
C THR A 46 14.73 -6.89 1.12
N ASN A 47 15.75 -6.93 0.26
CA ASN A 47 16.25 -5.74 -0.42
C ASN A 47 15.19 -5.12 -1.35
N GLN A 48 14.50 -5.96 -2.14
CA GLN A 48 13.40 -5.49 -2.98
C GLN A 48 12.24 -4.93 -2.16
N LEU A 49 11.85 -5.61 -1.07
CA LEU A 49 10.82 -5.12 -0.15
C LEU A 49 11.16 -3.74 0.41
N SER A 50 12.38 -3.55 0.94
CA SER A 50 12.82 -2.26 1.49
C SER A 50 12.78 -1.13 0.45
N ARG A 51 13.26 -1.42 -0.77
CA ARG A 51 13.18 -0.49 -1.90
C ARG A 51 11.72 -0.15 -2.24
N MET A 52 10.88 -1.16 -2.36
CA MET A 52 9.48 -0.99 -2.72
C MET A 52 8.68 -0.25 -1.66
N MET A 53 8.97 -0.49 -0.37
CA MET A 53 8.37 0.22 0.77
C MET A 53 8.67 1.73 0.76
N SER A 54 9.79 2.12 0.16
CA SER A 54 10.20 3.52 0.00
C SER A 54 9.58 4.20 -1.23
N ASP A 55 8.92 3.43 -2.11
CA ASP A 55 8.29 3.94 -3.33
C ASP A 55 6.92 4.59 -3.04
N SER A 56 6.64 5.72 -3.70
CA SER A 56 5.36 6.43 -3.63
C SER A 56 4.12 5.56 -3.89
N ARG A 57 4.24 4.49 -4.70
CA ARG A 57 3.15 3.55 -4.98
C ARG A 57 2.70 2.81 -3.74
N THR A 58 3.63 2.45 -2.85
CA THR A 58 3.29 1.82 -1.57
C THR A 58 2.50 2.78 -0.70
N LYS A 59 2.91 4.05 -0.63
CA LYS A 59 2.15 5.10 0.09
C LYS A 59 0.72 5.21 -0.42
N ALA A 60 0.56 5.27 -1.75
CA ALA A 60 -0.74 5.35 -2.39
C ALA A 60 -1.61 4.11 -2.12
N LYS A 61 -1.04 2.90 -2.19
CA LYS A 61 -1.76 1.64 -1.92
C LYS A 61 -2.20 1.56 -0.46
N THR A 62 -1.32 1.87 0.48
CA THR A 62 -1.62 1.88 1.92
C THR A 62 -2.74 2.86 2.25
N ARG A 63 -2.67 4.10 1.74
CA ARG A 63 -3.74 5.09 1.92
C ARG A 63 -5.07 4.57 1.37
N SER A 64 -5.05 4.04 0.15
CA SER A 64 -6.27 3.52 -0.52
C SER A 64 -6.88 2.36 0.25
N PHE A 65 -6.06 1.46 0.80
CA PHE A 65 -6.52 0.35 1.63
C PHE A 65 -7.32 0.84 2.84
N PHE A 66 -6.78 1.80 3.61
CA PHE A 66 -7.48 2.32 4.79
C PHE A 66 -8.74 3.10 4.44
N TYR A 67 -8.72 3.88 3.35
CA TYR A 67 -9.90 4.61 2.90
C TYR A 67 -11.04 3.68 2.51
N HIS A 68 -10.71 2.55 1.87
CA HIS A 68 -11.69 1.53 1.54
C HIS A 68 -12.18 0.80 2.79
N TRP A 69 -11.26 0.34 3.65
CA TRP A 69 -11.62 -0.44 4.83
C TRP A 69 -12.50 0.36 5.82
N LEU A 70 -12.22 1.65 5.99
CA LEU A 70 -12.93 2.52 6.91
C LEU A 70 -14.08 3.31 6.27
N ASN A 71 -14.39 3.08 4.99
CA ASN A 71 -15.41 3.82 4.24
C ASN A 71 -15.22 5.35 4.33
N LEU A 72 -14.00 5.84 4.14
CA LEU A 72 -13.67 7.27 4.23
C LEU A 72 -13.69 8.00 2.88
N SER A 73 -14.06 7.30 1.80
CA SER A 73 -14.09 7.89 0.46
C SER A 73 -15.04 9.08 0.39
N GLU A 74 -14.81 9.99 -0.56
CA GLU A 74 -15.67 11.17 -0.75
C GLU A 74 -17.12 10.83 -1.12
N LYS A 75 -17.38 9.59 -1.56
CA LYS A 75 -18.71 9.11 -1.92
C LYS A 75 -19.55 8.71 -0.70
N GLU A 76 -18.90 8.49 0.44
CA GLU A 76 -19.57 8.02 1.66
C GLU A 76 -20.16 9.20 2.43
N ASP A 77 -21.39 9.03 2.90
CA ASP A 77 -22.04 10.00 3.79
C ASP A 77 -21.50 9.82 5.20
N LEU A 78 -20.53 10.66 5.55
CA LEU A 78 -19.92 10.71 6.88
C LEU A 78 -20.68 11.63 7.84
N GLY A 79 -21.77 12.26 7.40
CA GLY A 79 -22.53 13.24 8.15
C GLY A 79 -23.03 12.72 9.50
N LYS A 80 -23.18 13.65 10.44
CA LYS A 80 -23.84 13.41 11.74
C LYS A 80 -25.15 14.18 11.78
N ASP A 81 -26.04 13.81 12.71
CA ASP A 81 -27.28 14.58 12.92
C ASP A 81 -26.93 16.05 13.21
N PRO A 82 -27.29 17.00 12.34
CA PRO A 82 -26.92 18.41 12.51
C PRO A 82 -27.52 19.05 13.76
N LYS A 83 -28.61 18.49 14.32
CA LYS A 83 -29.20 18.98 15.58
C LYS A 83 -28.34 18.61 16.79
N LEU A 84 -27.71 17.43 16.74
CA LEU A 84 -26.85 16.94 17.81
C LEU A 84 -25.41 17.42 17.66
N PHE A 85 -24.94 17.58 16.41
CA PHE A 85 -23.57 17.92 16.07
C PHE A 85 -23.50 19.07 15.05
N PRO A 86 -23.92 20.30 15.44
CA PRO A 86 -24.04 21.43 14.51
C PRO A 86 -22.72 21.87 13.85
N ASN A 87 -21.58 21.54 14.47
CA ASN A 87 -20.24 21.88 13.96
C ASN A 87 -19.60 20.74 13.14
N PHE A 88 -20.30 19.62 12.94
CA PHE A 88 -19.82 18.50 12.14
C PHE A 88 -20.20 18.75 10.66
N ASP A 89 -19.53 19.71 10.05
CA ASP A 89 -19.75 20.11 8.67
C ASP A 89 -18.74 19.46 7.70
N GLN A 90 -18.86 19.79 6.41
CA GLN A 90 -17.97 19.25 5.37
C GLN A 90 -16.50 19.67 5.56
N ARG A 91 -16.23 20.81 6.22
CA ARG A 91 -14.87 21.26 6.48
C ARG A 91 -14.23 20.40 7.55
N MET A 92 -14.95 20.14 8.65
CA MET A 92 -14.50 19.22 9.70
C MET A 92 -14.20 17.82 9.15
N ILE A 93 -15.05 17.29 8.25
CA ILE A 93 -14.81 15.99 7.62
C ILE A 93 -13.52 16.02 6.77
N ALA A 94 -13.30 17.08 5.99
CA ALA A 94 -12.09 17.24 5.18
C ALA A 94 -10.82 17.33 6.06
N ASP A 95 -10.90 18.06 7.17
CA ASP A 95 -9.80 18.19 8.13
C ASP A 95 -9.49 16.84 8.80
N LEU A 96 -10.50 16.05 9.16
CA LEU A 96 -10.32 14.71 9.73
C LEU A 96 -9.67 13.74 8.71
N ARG A 97 -10.06 13.80 7.44
CA ARG A 97 -9.41 13.01 6.37
C ARG A 97 -7.95 13.40 6.21
N THR A 98 -7.65 14.69 6.20
CA THR A 98 -6.28 15.20 6.11
C THR A 98 -5.44 14.79 7.32
N SER A 99 -5.99 14.91 8.52
CA SER A 99 -5.36 14.46 9.76
C SER A 99 -5.05 12.96 9.71
N PHE A 100 -5.97 12.15 9.20
CA PHE A 100 -5.77 10.72 9.03
C PHE A 100 -4.67 10.37 8.02
N ASP A 101 -4.61 11.09 6.89
CA ASP A 101 -3.52 10.93 5.90
C ASP A 101 -2.15 11.21 6.54
N LEU A 102 -2.04 12.30 7.30
CA LEU A 102 -0.81 12.65 8.03
C LEU A 102 -0.46 11.62 9.11
N PHE A 103 -1.46 11.08 9.80
CA PHE A 103 -1.26 10.02 10.79
C PHE A 103 -0.69 8.75 10.16
N ILE A 104 -1.25 8.29 9.03
CA ILE A 104 -0.73 7.13 8.29
C ILE A 104 0.72 7.37 7.86
N GLU A 105 0.98 8.53 7.26
CA GLU A 105 2.33 8.91 6.80
C GLU A 105 3.33 8.84 7.96
N ASN A 106 2.96 9.41 9.11
CA ASN A 106 3.80 9.47 10.29
C ASN A 106 4.04 8.09 10.93
N VAL A 107 3.01 7.26 11.08
CA VAL A 107 3.15 5.95 11.75
C VAL A 107 4.02 4.98 10.94
N ILE A 108 3.93 5.04 9.61
CA ILE A 108 4.57 4.03 8.75
C ILE A 108 5.95 4.48 8.28
N TRP A 109 6.15 5.78 8.01
CA TRP A 109 7.39 6.28 7.40
C TRP A 109 8.19 7.25 8.27
N SER A 110 7.74 7.64 9.47
CA SER A 110 8.59 8.45 10.34
C SER A 110 9.77 7.63 10.88
N PRO A 111 10.97 8.23 10.99
CA PRO A 111 12.09 7.58 11.63
C PRO A 111 11.76 7.22 13.07
N SER A 112 12.12 6.00 13.50
CA SER A 112 12.13 5.59 14.91
C SER A 112 13.32 6.19 15.65
#